data_AF-A0A1Z9HA40-F1
#
_entry.id   AF-A0A1Z9HA40-F1
#
_cell.length_a   1.000
_cell.length_b   1.000
_cell.length_c   1.000
_cell.angle_alpha   90.00
_cell.angle_beta   90.00
_cell.angle_gamma   90.00
#
_symmetry.space_group_name_H-M   'P 1'
#
loop_
_entity.id
_entity.type
_entity.pdbx_description
1 polymer ?
#
loop_
_entity_poly.entity_id
_entity_poly.type
_entity_poly.pdbx_seq_one_letter_code
_entity_poly.pdbx_strand_id
1 'polypeptide(L)'
;MVNINTVYQRVLTIANKEQRGYITPQEFNILANQAQMDIFEQYFYDINQFLRLSGNDTIASDPLDMLEEKVSIFEKFNQTVTMGSAGAGTIPSESYRLMNLIKVDAKGNVDIQHINKKELNKYQNSKLTAPTLTRPFYITTSENGIQIFPNTITSNVTCNYVAKPATVRWGYAMINNEALYNPSNSTNFELHESEESDLVIKILALAGIVIKDPQLYQIAAGADSAKQQLEKQ
;
A
#
# COMPACT_ATOMS: atom_id res chain seq x y z
N MET A 1 -4.96 -1.39 -12.99
CA MET A 1 -3.50 -1.18 -12.98
C MET A 1 -3.15 -0.10 -13.99
N VAL A 2 -2.33 0.88 -13.60
CA VAL A 2 -2.00 2.04 -14.45
C VAL A 2 -0.72 1.76 -15.25
N ASN A 3 -0.75 2.03 -16.56
CA ASN A 3 0.39 1.80 -17.45
C ASN A 3 1.49 2.85 -17.22
N ILE A 4 2.70 2.39 -16.90
CA ILE A 4 3.79 3.29 -16.58
C ILE A 4 4.28 4.13 -17.77
N ASN A 5 4.24 3.57 -18.98
CA ASN A 5 4.66 4.30 -20.17
C ASN A 5 3.69 5.44 -20.48
N THR A 6 2.38 5.22 -20.31
CA THR A 6 1.37 6.29 -20.46
C THR A 6 1.64 7.44 -19.49
N VAL A 7 1.89 7.13 -18.22
CA VAL A 7 2.21 8.15 -17.19
C VAL A 7 3.50 8.88 -17.54
N TYR A 8 4.57 8.17 -17.90
CA TYR A 8 5.85 8.76 -18.28
C TYR A 8 5.71 9.75 -19.44
N GLN A 9 5.02 9.34 -20.52
CA GLN A 9 4.84 10.20 -21.69
C GLN A 9 4.02 11.46 -21.37
N ARG A 10 3.00 11.37 -20.51
CA ARG A 10 2.21 12.53 -20.07
C ARG A 10 3.05 13.49 -19.24
N VAL A 11 3.79 12.97 -18.27
CA VAL A 11 4.71 13.78 -17.43
C VAL A 11 5.75 14.48 -18.31
N LEU A 12 6.37 13.76 -19.24
CA LEU A 12 7.36 14.31 -20.16
C LEU A 12 6.77 15.39 -21.07
N THR A 13 5.58 15.16 -21.62
CA THR A 13 4.90 16.13 -22.50
C THR A 13 4.60 17.43 -21.76
N ILE A 14 4.13 17.36 -20.51
CA ILE A 14 3.79 18.54 -19.70
C ILE A 14 5.08 19.27 -19.28
N ALA A 15 6.10 18.55 -18.80
CA ALA A 15 7.37 19.15 -18.40
C ALA A 15 8.10 19.82 -19.57
N ASN A 16 8.13 19.19 -20.75
CA ASN A 16 8.79 19.73 -21.95
C ASN A 16 8.05 20.95 -22.53
N LYS A 17 6.72 20.96 -22.53
CA LYS A 17 5.93 22.09 -23.05
C LYS A 17 6.25 23.40 -22.34
N GLU A 18 6.65 23.32 -21.08
CA GLU A 18 6.96 24.47 -20.25
C GLU A 18 8.45 24.91 -20.29
N GLN A 19 9.33 24.21 -21.04
CA GLN A 19 10.79 24.44 -21.09
C GLN A 19 11.52 24.34 -19.73
N ARG A 20 11.00 23.55 -18.78
CA ARG A 20 11.42 23.58 -17.36
C ARG A 20 12.55 22.61 -16.98
N GLY A 21 13.08 21.86 -17.94
CA GLY A 21 14.17 20.90 -17.73
C GLY A 21 13.80 19.46 -18.09
N TYR A 22 14.82 18.63 -18.27
CA TYR A 22 14.67 17.22 -18.66
C TYR A 22 14.63 16.34 -17.42
N ILE A 23 13.55 15.58 -17.23
CA ILE A 23 13.46 14.53 -16.20
C ILE A 23 14.07 13.26 -16.80
N THR A 24 15.19 12.81 -16.24
CA THR A 24 15.79 11.54 -16.67
C THR A 24 14.88 10.36 -16.30
N PRO A 25 14.92 9.25 -17.04
CA PRO A 25 14.19 8.03 -16.66
C PRO A 25 14.47 7.56 -15.24
N GLN A 26 15.69 7.73 -14.74
CA GLN A 26 16.06 7.39 -13.36
C GLN A 26 15.33 8.28 -12.35
N GLU A 27 15.34 9.59 -12.56
CA GLU A 27 14.63 10.54 -11.69
C GLU A 27 13.12 10.25 -11.72
N PHE A 28 12.56 10.04 -12.91
CA PHE A 28 11.15 9.64 -13.04
C PHE A 28 10.84 8.40 -12.21
N ASN A 29 11.67 7.35 -12.28
CA ASN A 29 11.43 6.13 -11.51
C ASN A 29 11.42 6.38 -10.00
N ILE A 30 12.31 7.24 -9.50
CA ILE A 30 12.32 7.61 -8.07
C ILE A 30 11.02 8.34 -7.69
N LEU A 31 10.64 9.34 -8.49
CA LEU A 31 9.44 10.14 -8.23
C LEU A 31 8.15 9.32 -8.38
N ALA A 32 8.11 8.40 -9.34
CA ALA A 32 6.99 7.49 -9.56
C ALA A 32 6.78 6.55 -8.37
N ASN A 33 7.85 6.00 -7.80
CA ASN A 33 7.74 5.16 -6.61
C ASN A 33 7.29 5.96 -5.38
N GLN A 34 7.80 7.20 -5.21
CA GLN A 34 7.33 8.09 -4.15
C GLN A 34 5.84 8.42 -4.31
N ALA A 35 5.41 8.80 -5.51
CA ALA A 35 4.02 9.15 -5.78
C ALA A 35 3.06 7.95 -5.56
N GLN A 36 3.45 6.74 -5.99
CA GLN A 36 2.68 5.53 -5.75
C GLN A 36 2.51 5.27 -4.26
N MET A 37 3.61 5.37 -3.49
CA MET A 37 3.56 5.14 -2.05
C MET A 37 2.69 6.18 -1.35
N ASP A 38 2.80 7.45 -1.73
CA ASP A 38 2.00 8.51 -1.11
C ASP A 38 0.49 8.31 -1.37
N ILE A 39 0.09 7.92 -2.59
CA ILE A 39 -1.33 7.64 -2.92
C ILE A 39 -1.82 6.42 -2.12
N PHE A 40 -1.00 5.37 -2.06
CA PHE A 40 -1.31 4.18 -1.28
C PHE A 40 -1.52 4.48 0.22
N GLU A 41 -0.69 5.34 0.81
CA GLU A 41 -0.86 5.78 2.21
C GLU A 41 -2.13 6.62 2.40
N GLN A 42 -2.44 7.48 1.41
CA GLN A 42 -3.61 8.36 1.45
C GLN A 42 -4.91 7.56 1.55
N TYR A 43 -5.02 6.40 0.90
CA TYR A 43 -6.20 5.53 1.02
C TYR A 43 -6.55 5.19 2.46
N PHE A 44 -5.57 4.82 3.28
CA PHE A 44 -5.84 4.48 4.69
C PHE A 44 -6.25 5.70 5.51
N TYR A 45 -5.70 6.88 5.20
CA TYR A 45 -6.10 8.11 5.86
C TYR A 45 -7.54 8.47 5.51
N ASP A 46 -7.90 8.39 4.24
CA ASP A 46 -9.25 8.71 3.74
C ASP A 46 -10.29 7.73 4.26
N ILE A 47 -10.00 6.42 4.26
CA ILE A 47 -10.88 5.40 4.87
C ILE A 47 -11.17 5.76 6.34
N ASN A 48 -10.14 6.09 7.13
CA ASN A 48 -10.34 6.51 8.52
C ASN A 48 -11.20 7.78 8.65
N GLN A 49 -11.15 8.68 7.66
CA GLN A 49 -11.97 9.88 7.63
C GLN A 49 -13.43 9.59 7.29
N PHE A 50 -13.68 8.80 6.24
CA PHE A 50 -15.03 8.43 5.81
C PHE A 50 -15.74 7.52 6.81
N LEU A 51 -15.02 6.67 7.54
CA LEU A 51 -15.58 5.89 8.66
C LEU A 51 -16.19 6.75 9.78
N ARG A 52 -15.86 8.05 9.85
CA ARG A 52 -16.45 8.99 10.83
C ARG A 52 -17.69 9.71 10.29
N LEU A 53 -17.95 9.61 9.00
CA LEU A 53 -19.11 10.21 8.35
C LEU A 53 -20.23 9.18 8.26
N SER A 54 -21.47 9.66 8.20
CA SER A 54 -22.61 8.79 7.89
C SER A 54 -22.46 8.30 6.46
N GLY A 55 -22.29 6.99 6.28
CA GLY A 55 -22.19 6.37 4.96
C GLY A 55 -23.49 6.46 4.16
N ASN A 56 -23.41 6.06 2.90
CA ASN A 56 -24.58 5.87 2.06
C ASN A 56 -24.63 4.39 1.64
N ASP A 57 -25.80 3.76 1.59
CA ASP A 57 -25.90 2.32 1.26
C ASP A 57 -25.76 2.05 -0.26
N THR A 58 -25.11 2.96 -1.00
CA THR A 58 -24.98 2.88 -2.45
C THR A 58 -23.64 2.28 -2.83
N ILE A 59 -23.65 0.98 -3.16
CA ILE A 59 -22.49 0.13 -3.45
C ILE A 59 -21.47 0.75 -4.43
N ALA A 60 -21.91 1.57 -5.40
CA ALA A 60 -21.05 2.15 -6.43
C ALA A 60 -20.76 3.66 -6.22
N SER A 61 -21.24 4.26 -5.13
CA SER A 61 -21.15 5.70 -4.91
C SER A 61 -20.80 6.07 -3.46
N ASP A 62 -20.64 5.09 -2.58
CA ASP A 62 -20.04 5.32 -1.28
C ASP A 62 -18.51 5.52 -1.47
N PRO A 63 -17.96 6.68 -1.08
CA PRO A 63 -16.52 6.90 -1.11
C PRO A 63 -15.73 5.85 -0.31
N LEU A 64 -16.32 5.28 0.75
CA LEU A 64 -15.69 4.23 1.54
C LEU A 64 -15.55 2.94 0.73
N ASP A 65 -16.63 2.47 0.10
CA ASP A 65 -16.62 1.26 -0.74
C ASP A 65 -15.61 1.41 -1.89
N MET A 66 -15.56 2.58 -2.52
CA MET A 66 -14.58 2.88 -3.58
C MET A 66 -13.14 2.82 -3.09
N LEU A 67 -12.86 3.29 -1.86
CA LEU A 67 -11.52 3.23 -1.28
C LEU A 67 -11.15 1.81 -0.86
N GLU A 68 -12.10 1.06 -0.29
CA GLU A 68 -11.90 -0.35 0.05
C GLU A 68 -11.61 -1.20 -1.20
N GLU A 69 -12.31 -0.95 -2.31
CA GLU A 69 -12.02 -1.59 -3.60
C GLU A 69 -10.58 -1.29 -4.06
N LYS A 70 -10.13 -0.04 -3.97
CA LYS A 70 -8.75 0.34 -4.31
C LYS A 70 -7.72 -0.35 -3.41
N VAL A 71 -8.00 -0.48 -2.11
CA VAL A 71 -7.12 -1.18 -1.16
C VAL A 71 -7.11 -2.69 -1.39
N SER A 72 -8.22 -3.27 -1.84
CA SER A 72 -8.36 -4.72 -2.09
C SER A 72 -7.33 -5.28 -3.07
N ILE A 73 -6.85 -4.45 -4.01
CA ILE A 73 -5.79 -4.81 -4.97
C ILE A 73 -4.51 -5.28 -4.24
N PHE A 74 -4.25 -4.69 -3.07
CA PHE A 74 -3.07 -4.96 -2.25
C PHE A 74 -3.31 -6.06 -1.20
N GLU A 75 -4.53 -6.52 -1.02
CA GLU A 75 -4.85 -7.55 -0.03
C GLU A 75 -4.34 -8.92 -0.48
N LYS A 76 -3.65 -9.60 0.43
CA LYS A 76 -3.19 -10.98 0.24
C LYS A 76 -3.83 -11.84 1.31
N PHE A 77 -4.55 -12.87 0.88
CA PHE A 77 -5.26 -13.79 1.75
C PHE A 77 -4.56 -15.14 1.86
N ASN A 78 -4.70 -15.79 3.01
CA ASN A 78 -4.20 -17.13 3.33
C ASN A 78 -2.70 -17.30 3.05
N GLN A 79 -1.91 -16.24 3.28
CA GLN A 79 -0.47 -16.28 3.09
C GLN A 79 0.18 -17.05 4.23
N THR A 80 1.22 -17.82 3.93
CA THR A 80 1.85 -18.69 4.92
C THR A 80 2.72 -17.86 5.87
N VAL A 81 2.57 -18.08 7.18
CA VAL A 81 3.50 -17.55 8.18
C VAL A 81 4.62 -18.55 8.40
N THR A 82 5.86 -18.10 8.32
CA THR A 82 7.03 -18.94 8.62
C THR A 82 7.12 -19.13 10.11
N MET A 83 6.73 -20.30 10.61
CA MET A 83 6.74 -20.62 12.03
C MET A 83 8.11 -21.15 12.48
N GLY A 84 8.57 -20.67 13.63
CA GLY A 84 9.71 -21.17 14.37
C GLY A 84 9.30 -21.97 15.60
N SER A 85 10.25 -22.18 16.52
CA SER A 85 10.00 -22.85 17.79
C SER A 85 9.22 -21.97 18.77
N ALA A 86 8.48 -22.61 19.68
CA ALA A 86 7.84 -21.95 20.82
C ALA A 86 6.92 -20.78 20.44
N GLY A 87 6.18 -20.89 19.33
CA GLY A 87 5.20 -19.88 18.91
C GLY A 87 5.78 -18.65 18.21
N ALA A 88 7.10 -18.59 18.00
CA ALA A 88 7.69 -17.55 17.17
C ALA A 88 7.26 -17.74 15.71
N GLY A 89 6.94 -16.65 15.02
CA GLY A 89 6.58 -16.67 13.61
C GLY A 89 7.14 -15.44 12.89
N THR A 90 7.28 -15.54 11.57
CA THR A 90 7.66 -14.43 10.68
C THR A 90 6.62 -14.31 9.58
N ILE A 91 5.95 -13.15 9.51
CA ILE A 91 5.03 -12.81 8.42
C ILE A 91 5.82 -12.41 7.17
N PRO A 92 5.23 -12.48 5.97
CA PRO A 92 5.92 -12.11 4.74
C PRO A 92 6.42 -10.66 4.74
N SER A 93 7.59 -10.43 4.16
CA SER A 93 8.31 -9.14 4.23
C SER A 93 7.62 -7.97 3.53
N GLU A 94 6.76 -8.29 2.57
CA GLU A 94 5.94 -7.39 1.79
C GLU A 94 4.68 -6.95 2.55
N SER A 95 4.41 -7.52 3.73
CA SER A 95 3.30 -7.09 4.60
C SER A 95 3.49 -5.64 5.02
N TYR A 96 2.56 -4.79 4.60
CA TYR A 96 2.47 -3.39 5.04
C TYR A 96 1.60 -3.26 6.28
N ARG A 97 0.39 -3.85 6.25
CA ARG A 97 -0.55 -3.87 7.37
C ARG A 97 -1.11 -5.27 7.55
N LEU A 98 -0.87 -5.87 8.71
CA LEU A 98 -1.44 -7.17 9.06
C LEU A 98 -2.93 -6.99 9.43
N MET A 99 -3.80 -7.77 8.80
CA MET A 99 -5.24 -7.74 9.07
C MET A 99 -5.59 -8.74 10.18
N ASN A 100 -5.37 -10.02 9.91
CA ASN A 100 -5.58 -11.09 10.89
C ASN A 100 -4.60 -12.25 10.69
N LEU A 101 -4.48 -13.05 11.73
CA LEU A 101 -3.77 -14.32 11.74
C LEU A 101 -4.76 -15.43 12.00
N ILE A 102 -4.61 -16.52 11.26
CA ILE A 102 -5.53 -17.65 11.29
C ILE A 102 -4.72 -18.91 11.54
N LYS A 103 -5.09 -19.67 12.57
CA LYS A 103 -4.64 -21.05 12.72
C LYS A 103 -5.55 -21.95 11.88
N VAL A 104 -4.96 -22.63 10.91
CA VAL A 104 -5.65 -23.63 10.10
C VAL A 104 -5.66 -24.95 10.85
N ASP A 105 -6.85 -25.48 11.11
CA ASP A 105 -7.10 -26.79 11.72
C ASP A 105 -8.17 -27.52 10.90
N ALA A 106 -8.06 -28.85 10.83
CA ALA A 106 -9.01 -29.71 10.14
C ALA A 106 -10.45 -29.61 10.70
N LYS A 107 -10.59 -29.15 11.95
CA LYS A 107 -11.89 -28.96 12.64
C LYS A 107 -12.49 -27.58 12.45
N GLY A 108 -11.77 -26.65 11.83
CA GLY A 108 -12.19 -25.26 11.64
C GLY A 108 -11.05 -24.28 11.90
N ASN A 109 -11.05 -23.18 11.15
CA ASN A 109 -10.07 -22.12 11.31
C ASN A 109 -10.30 -21.36 12.63
N VAL A 110 -9.22 -21.04 13.32
CA VAL A 110 -9.27 -20.27 14.57
C VAL A 110 -8.51 -18.97 14.38
N ASP A 111 -9.20 -17.85 14.56
CA ASP A 111 -8.57 -16.53 14.56
C ASP A 111 -7.62 -16.37 15.75
N ILE A 112 -6.42 -15.89 15.47
CA ILE A 112 -5.41 -15.55 16.46
C ILE A 112 -5.50 -14.06 16.73
N GLN A 113 -6.00 -13.70 17.91
CA GLN A 113 -6.29 -12.31 18.24
C GLN A 113 -5.00 -11.52 18.52
N HIS A 114 -4.91 -10.30 17.98
CA HIS A 114 -3.82 -9.39 18.34
C HIS A 114 -4.03 -8.82 19.74
N ILE A 115 -2.98 -8.84 20.57
CA ILE A 115 -2.98 -8.15 21.86
C ILE A 115 -1.74 -7.24 21.97
N ASN A 116 -1.85 -6.17 22.75
CA ASN A 116 -0.70 -5.34 23.02
C ASN A 116 0.27 -6.06 23.98
N LYS A 117 1.57 -5.92 23.76
CA LYS A 117 2.63 -6.42 24.68
C LYS A 117 2.36 -6.06 26.14
N LYS A 118 1.82 -4.86 26.39
CA LYS A 118 1.50 -4.36 27.75
C LYS A 118 0.44 -5.19 28.45
N GLU A 119 -0.48 -5.79 27.69
CA GLU A 119 -1.59 -6.56 28.24
C GLU A 119 -1.27 -8.05 28.37
N LEU A 120 -0.17 -8.52 27.77
CA LEU A 120 0.22 -9.93 27.76
C LEU A 120 0.19 -10.58 29.15
N ASN A 121 0.80 -9.92 30.14
CA ASN A 121 0.84 -10.42 31.52
C ASN A 121 -0.55 -10.55 32.14
N LYS A 122 -1.47 -9.62 31.82
CA LYS A 122 -2.85 -9.66 32.31
C LYS A 122 -3.58 -10.87 31.73
N TYR A 123 -3.42 -11.12 30.44
CA TYR A 123 -4.05 -12.26 29.76
C TYR A 123 -3.49 -13.60 30.26
N GLN A 124 -2.18 -13.72 30.43
CA GLN A 124 -1.52 -14.96 30.86
C GLN A 124 -1.81 -15.33 32.32
N ASN A 125 -1.87 -14.34 33.23
CA ASN A 125 -2.08 -14.60 34.66
C ASN A 125 -3.56 -14.80 35.05
N SER A 126 -4.49 -14.50 34.14
CA SER A 126 -5.92 -14.65 34.37
C SER A 126 -6.41 -16.01 33.86
N LYS A 127 -6.97 -16.84 34.76
CA LYS A 127 -7.50 -18.17 34.42
C LYS A 127 -8.58 -18.16 33.35
N LEU A 128 -9.38 -17.08 33.27
CA LEU A 128 -10.48 -16.97 32.32
C LEU A 128 -10.03 -16.52 30.93
N THR A 129 -8.91 -15.80 30.85
CA THR A 129 -8.42 -15.18 29.60
C THR A 129 -7.08 -15.76 29.13
N ALA A 130 -6.59 -16.79 29.81
CA ALA A 130 -5.37 -17.50 29.43
C ALA A 130 -5.46 -18.03 27.98
N PRO A 131 -4.32 -18.04 27.25
CA PRO A 131 -4.27 -18.52 25.87
C PRO A 131 -4.60 -20.01 25.80
N THR A 132 -5.47 -20.40 24.88
CA THR A 132 -5.76 -21.80 24.56
C THR A 132 -5.70 -22.00 23.05
N LEU A 133 -5.74 -23.25 22.58
CA LEU A 133 -5.79 -23.54 21.15
C LEU A 133 -7.05 -23.01 20.46
N THR A 134 -8.15 -22.85 21.21
CA THR A 134 -9.42 -22.30 20.73
C THR A 134 -9.55 -20.79 20.88
N ARG A 135 -8.65 -20.18 21.65
CA ARG A 135 -8.55 -18.73 21.84
C ARG A 135 -7.08 -18.32 21.93
N PRO A 136 -6.36 -18.42 20.80
CA PRO A 136 -4.97 -18.02 20.75
C PRO A 136 -4.83 -16.51 20.56
N PHE A 137 -3.69 -15.98 20.97
CA PHE A 137 -3.35 -14.57 20.74
C PHE A 137 -1.92 -14.44 20.25
N TYR A 138 -1.63 -13.31 19.59
CA TYR A 138 -0.29 -12.98 19.16
C TYR A 138 0.10 -11.56 19.57
N ILE A 139 1.40 -11.36 19.69
CA ILE A 139 2.04 -10.05 19.79
C ILE A 139 3.00 -9.89 18.62
N THR A 140 3.20 -8.66 18.16
CA THR A 140 4.28 -8.34 17.22
C THR A 140 5.61 -8.23 17.97
N THR A 141 6.68 -8.90 17.55
CA THR A 141 8.00 -8.82 18.20
C THR A 141 8.95 -7.87 17.47
N SER A 142 8.84 -7.78 16.15
CA SER A 142 9.56 -6.85 15.26
C SER A 142 8.64 -6.44 14.09
N GLU A 143 9.17 -5.80 13.04
CA GLU A 143 8.38 -5.41 11.84
C GLU A 143 7.61 -6.60 11.25
N ASN A 144 8.29 -7.74 11.08
CA ASN A 144 7.70 -8.96 10.54
C ASN A 144 7.67 -10.13 11.53
N GLY A 145 8.19 -9.93 12.75
CA GLY A 145 8.20 -10.97 13.78
C GLY A 145 6.91 -10.96 14.57
N ILE A 146 6.37 -12.15 14.84
CA ILE A 146 5.25 -12.36 15.75
C ILE A 146 5.61 -13.42 16.79
N GLN A 147 4.90 -13.38 17.91
CA GLN A 147 4.93 -14.41 18.94
C GLN A 147 3.50 -14.81 19.28
N ILE A 148 3.19 -16.08 19.08
CA ILE A 148 1.87 -16.68 19.28
C ILE A 148 1.81 -17.40 20.62
N PHE A 149 0.65 -17.33 21.25
CA PHE A 149 0.30 -18.04 22.46
C PHE A 149 -1.01 -18.81 22.27
N PRO A 150 -1.12 -20.06 22.76
CA PRO A 150 -0.08 -20.78 23.49
C PRO A 150 1.12 -21.10 22.58
N ASN A 151 2.32 -21.12 23.17
CA ASN A 151 3.59 -21.32 22.45
C ASN A 151 3.71 -22.71 21.80
N THR A 152 2.72 -23.58 22.01
CA THR A 152 2.55 -24.88 21.34
C THR A 152 2.05 -24.74 19.90
N ILE A 153 1.56 -23.56 19.50
CA ILE A 153 1.21 -23.28 18.10
C ILE A 153 2.50 -23.02 17.31
N THR A 154 2.99 -24.01 16.57
CA THR A 154 4.25 -23.92 15.81
C THR A 154 4.10 -24.26 14.33
N SER A 155 2.88 -24.43 13.83
CA SER A 155 2.60 -24.78 12.43
C SER A 155 1.18 -24.39 12.03
N ASN A 156 0.89 -24.47 10.73
CA ASN A 156 -0.43 -24.20 10.14
C ASN A 156 -1.00 -22.84 10.58
N VAL A 157 -0.19 -21.80 10.41
CA VAL A 157 -0.60 -20.42 10.65
C VAL A 157 -0.53 -19.68 9.32
N THR A 158 -1.62 -19.03 8.97
CA THR A 158 -1.72 -18.15 7.83
C THR A 158 -2.02 -16.73 8.29
N CYS A 159 -1.68 -15.74 7.46
CA CYS A 159 -2.03 -14.35 7.65
C CYS A 159 -2.79 -13.81 6.44
N ASN A 160 -3.62 -12.81 6.71
CA ASN A 160 -4.09 -11.88 5.69
C ASN A 160 -3.49 -10.52 5.98
N TYR A 161 -3.02 -9.83 4.94
CA TYR A 161 -2.38 -8.53 5.07
C TYR A 161 -2.57 -7.70 3.81
N VAL A 162 -2.43 -6.39 3.97
CA VAL A 162 -2.26 -5.46 2.86
C VAL A 162 -0.78 -5.37 2.54
N ALA A 163 -0.40 -5.67 1.29
CA ALA A 163 0.98 -5.65 0.82
C ALA A 163 1.45 -4.23 0.45
N LYS A 164 2.76 -3.98 0.55
CA LYS A 164 3.36 -2.78 -0.05
C LYS A 164 3.25 -2.88 -1.58
N PRO A 165 2.92 -1.80 -2.30
CA PRO A 165 2.91 -1.79 -3.76
C PRO A 165 4.26 -2.21 -4.36
N ALA A 166 4.24 -2.97 -5.45
CA ALA A 166 5.47 -3.34 -6.16
C ALA A 166 6.27 -2.11 -6.64
N THR A 167 7.60 -2.22 -6.65
CA THR A 167 8.45 -1.15 -7.18
C THR A 167 8.19 -0.94 -8.67
N VAL A 168 7.77 0.27 -8.99
CA VAL A 168 7.46 0.71 -10.36
C VAL A 168 8.76 1.02 -11.08
N ARG A 169 8.84 0.66 -12.36
CA ARG A 169 10.04 0.90 -13.15
C ARG A 169 9.69 1.13 -14.60
N TRP A 170 10.09 2.28 -15.12
CA TRP A 170 10.09 2.56 -16.55
C TRP A 170 11.43 2.06 -17.07
N GLY A 171 11.39 0.84 -17.59
CA GLY A 171 12.53 0.19 -18.20
C GLY A 171 12.86 0.87 -19.52
N TYR A 172 14.14 1.04 -19.79
CA TYR A 172 14.60 1.64 -21.05
C TYR A 172 15.91 1.02 -21.51
N ALA A 173 16.21 1.21 -22.79
CA ALA A 173 17.51 0.95 -23.40
C ALA A 173 18.04 2.26 -23.98
N MET A 174 19.34 2.50 -23.84
CA MET A 174 19.99 3.65 -24.45
C MET A 174 20.28 3.33 -25.93
N ILE A 175 19.65 4.05 -26.84
CA ILE A 175 19.88 3.95 -28.28
C ILE A 175 20.19 5.36 -28.79
N ASN A 176 21.34 5.56 -29.43
CA ASN A 176 21.78 6.87 -29.91
C ASN A 176 21.76 7.97 -28.82
N ASN A 177 22.10 7.60 -27.57
CA ASN A 177 22.09 8.50 -26.42
C ASN A 177 20.69 8.97 -25.97
N GLU A 178 19.62 8.34 -26.47
CA GLU A 178 18.24 8.54 -26.05
C GLU A 178 17.72 7.30 -25.32
N ALA A 179 16.92 7.52 -24.28
CA ALA A 179 16.28 6.44 -23.54
C ALA A 179 15.00 6.00 -24.25
N LEU A 180 15.01 4.79 -24.83
CA LEU A 180 13.85 4.19 -25.47
C LEU A 180 13.15 3.21 -24.54
N TYR A 181 11.82 3.30 -24.45
CA TYR A 181 10.99 2.41 -23.62
C TYR A 181 11.27 0.93 -23.89
N ASN A 182 11.46 0.16 -22.82
CA ASN A 182 11.62 -1.29 -22.87
C ASN A 182 10.56 -1.96 -21.98
N PRO A 183 9.50 -2.55 -22.57
CA PRO A 183 8.42 -3.17 -21.81
C PRO A 183 8.88 -4.39 -21.00
N SER A 184 9.91 -5.11 -21.45
CA SER A 184 10.39 -6.33 -20.76
C SER A 184 11.10 -6.02 -19.44
N ASN A 185 11.60 -4.79 -19.30
CA ASN A 185 12.27 -4.32 -18.08
C ASN A 185 11.40 -3.31 -17.31
N SER A 186 10.10 -3.26 -17.61
CA SER A 186 9.17 -2.30 -17.02
C SER A 186 8.18 -2.98 -16.09
N THR A 187 7.87 -2.29 -14.99
CA THR A 187 6.85 -2.68 -14.02
C THR A 187 5.81 -1.57 -13.95
N ASN A 188 4.55 -1.89 -14.18
CA ASN A 188 3.42 -0.96 -14.09
C ASN A 188 3.11 -0.57 -12.64
N PHE A 189 2.30 0.47 -12.46
CA PHE A 189 1.76 0.83 -11.16
C PHE A 189 0.71 -0.19 -10.71
N GLU A 190 0.76 -0.57 -9.43
CA GLU A 190 -0.22 -1.47 -8.80
C GLU A 190 -1.45 -0.71 -8.26
N LEU A 191 -1.70 0.49 -8.78
CA LEU A 191 -2.85 1.33 -8.41
C LEU A 191 -4.05 1.10 -9.32
N HIS A 192 -5.23 1.49 -8.82
CA HIS A 192 -6.47 1.51 -9.58
C HIS A 192 -6.36 2.48 -10.76
N GLU A 193 -7.06 2.21 -11.87
CA GLU A 193 -6.94 3.01 -13.10
C GLU A 193 -7.40 4.47 -12.93
N SER A 194 -8.32 4.73 -12.01
CA SER A 194 -8.78 6.09 -11.69
C SER A 194 -7.68 6.97 -11.07
N GLU A 195 -6.59 6.39 -10.60
CA GLU A 195 -5.44 7.12 -10.02
C GLU A 195 -4.50 7.70 -11.08
N GLU A 196 -4.66 7.37 -12.37
CA GLU A 196 -3.70 7.79 -13.40
C GLU A 196 -3.50 9.31 -13.42
N SER A 197 -4.59 10.08 -13.30
CA SER A 197 -4.53 11.54 -13.26
C SER A 197 -3.79 12.06 -12.01
N ASP A 198 -4.07 11.47 -10.85
CA ASP A 198 -3.44 11.86 -9.59
C ASP A 198 -1.97 11.51 -9.57
N LEU A 199 -1.61 10.35 -10.09
CA LEU A 199 -0.23 9.92 -10.29
C LEU A 199 0.55 10.94 -11.13
N VAL A 200 0.00 11.35 -12.28
CA VAL A 200 0.66 12.33 -13.16
C VAL A 200 0.86 13.66 -12.43
N ILE A 201 -0.18 14.19 -11.76
CA ILE A 201 -0.11 15.46 -11.02
C ILE A 201 0.91 15.36 -9.88
N LYS A 202 0.89 14.28 -9.10
CA LYS A 202 1.78 14.07 -7.95
C LYS A 202 3.24 13.95 -8.40
N ILE A 203 3.51 13.22 -9.48
CA ILE A 203 4.86 13.11 -10.06
C ILE A 203 5.35 14.48 -10.55
N LEU A 204 4.49 15.27 -11.22
CA LEU A 204 4.85 16.63 -11.66
C LEU A 204 5.13 17.57 -10.48
N ALA A 205 4.35 17.49 -9.40
CA ALA A 205 4.57 18.26 -8.18
C ALA A 205 5.94 17.93 -7.57
N LEU A 206 6.24 16.64 -7.41
CA LEU A 206 7.52 16.16 -6.90
C LEU A 206 8.68 16.58 -7.81
N ALA A 207 8.52 16.49 -9.13
CA ALA A 207 9.50 16.96 -10.10
C ALA A 207 9.75 18.47 -9.98
N GLY A 208 8.71 19.29 -9.78
CA GLY A 208 8.84 20.73 -9.57
C GLY A 208 9.66 21.09 -8.34
N ILE A 209 9.49 20.33 -7.25
CA ILE A 209 10.31 20.49 -6.03
C ILE A 209 11.77 20.14 -6.31
N VAL A 210 12.03 19.01 -6.99
CA VAL A 210 13.39 18.54 -7.30
C VAL A 210 14.13 19.50 -8.23
N ILE A 211 13.44 20.04 -9.24
CA ILE A 211 14.01 20.98 -10.22
C ILE A 211 14.08 22.41 -9.64
N LYS A 212 13.62 22.63 -8.40
CA LYS A 212 13.51 23.94 -7.74
C LYS A 212 12.75 24.95 -8.59
N ASP A 213 11.70 24.51 -9.25
CA ASP A 213 10.81 25.36 -10.05
C ASP A 213 9.50 25.59 -9.27
N PRO A 214 9.34 26.75 -8.60
CA PRO A 214 8.13 27.08 -7.86
C PRO A 214 6.89 27.12 -8.76
N GLN A 215 7.04 27.41 -10.05
CA GLN A 215 5.91 27.47 -10.96
C GLN A 215 5.38 26.08 -11.30
N LEU A 216 6.21 25.03 -11.32
CA LEU A 216 5.73 23.68 -11.64
C LEU A 216 4.95 23.10 -10.46
N TYR A 217 5.42 23.39 -9.25
CA TYR A 217 4.66 23.15 -8.03
C TYR A 217 3.32 23.88 -8.02
N GLN A 218 3.29 25.18 -8.37
CA GLN A 218 2.04 25.95 -8.44
C GLN A 218 1.06 25.41 -9.48
N ILE A 219 1.53 24.92 -10.63
CA ILE A 219 0.67 24.27 -11.62
C ILE A 219 0.08 22.97 -11.07
N ALA A 220 0.89 22.12 -10.43
CA ALA A 220 0.39 20.90 -9.83
C ALA A 220 -0.63 21.18 -8.72
N ALA A 221 -0.35 22.16 -7.85
CA ALA A 221 -1.29 22.61 -6.81
C ALA A 221 -2.58 23.21 -7.39
N GLY A 222 -2.48 23.95 -8.51
CA GLY A 222 -3.63 24.47 -9.24
C GLY A 222 -4.48 23.37 -9.88
N ALA A 223 -3.85 22.35 -10.47
CA ALA A 223 -4.52 21.18 -11.04
C ALA A 223 -5.23 20.35 -9.96
N ASP A 224 -4.58 20.13 -8.82
CA ASP A 224 -5.16 19.44 -7.65
C ASP A 224 -6.37 20.21 -7.10
N SER A 225 -6.25 21.54 -6.96
CA SER A 225 -7.35 22.40 -6.51
C SER A 225 -8.56 22.35 -7.47
N ALA A 226 -8.29 22.35 -8.79
CA ALA A 226 -9.34 22.25 -9.80
C ALA A 226 -10.03 20.87 -9.77
N LYS A 227 -9.28 19.79 -9.57
CA LYS A 227 -9.83 18.44 -9.40
C LYS A 227 -10.73 18.36 -8.17
N GLN A 228 -10.26 18.84 -7.01
CA GLN A 228 -11.06 18.87 -5.77
C GLN A 228 -12.34 19.71 -5.91
N GLN A 229 -12.34 20.73 -6.77
CA GLN A 229 -13.53 21.55 -7.03
C GLN A 229 -14.55 20.84 -7.93
N LEU A 230 -14.09 19.98 -8.85
CA LEU A 230 -14.94 19.14 -9.68
C LEU A 230 -15.59 18.01 -8.87
N GLU A 231 -14.88 17.44 -7.89
CA GLU A 231 -15.40 16.37 -7.02
C GLU A 231 -16.46 16.84 -6.00
N LYS A 232 -16.59 18.15 -5.80
CA LYS A 232 -17.59 18.76 -4.89
C LYS A 232 -18.88 19.23 -5.58
N GLN A 233 -18.92 19.21 -6.91
CA GLN A 233 -20.12 19.55 -7.70
C GLN A 233 -20.92 18.29 -8.03
#